data_AF-A0A970A7Q8-F1
#
_entry.id   AF-A0A970A7Q8-F1
#
_cell.length_a   1.000
_cell.length_b   1.000
_cell.length_c   1.000
_cell.angle_alpha   90.00
_cell.angle_beta   90.00
_cell.angle_gamma   90.00
#
_symmetry.space_group_name_H-M   'P 1'
#
loop_
_entity.id
_entity.type
_entity.pdbx_description
1 polymer ?
#
loop_
_entity_poly.entity_id
_entity_poly.type
_entity_poly.pdbx_seq_one_letter_code
_entity_poly.pdbx_strand_id
1 'polypeptide(L)'
;MHKFTNKTKPLLIFAIAAIFFLFLPNIASACDDTLVLLLTSQNPNSVFSKSIRNFMSSLTTLGTALKYTTKDSYQKELSGVLSAWLNFSQNFMLNPPQEAKNDIEWRKKMTDAGRQIAQIRRNVANKKYEEAHNGVLSLSSYIGVFFEGFGLSDDNKLFVETSAFLVEFEKKLINKQFIQASEDIPAIKTYISKFVELLPETQRESSSTKLSELTVAVQDGINKKTPFAKLDSSVQALKSEFETVRAKIKMNEWFLKE
;
A
#
# COMPACT_ATOMS: atom_id res chain seq x y z
N MET A 1 -9.35 22.42 62.58
CA MET A 1 -8.52 21.32 62.03
C MET A 1 -9.49 20.31 61.42
N HIS A 2 -9.45 19.82 60.19
CA HIS A 2 -8.44 19.79 59.12
C HIS A 2 -9.17 19.86 57.76
N LYS A 3 -8.65 20.67 56.83
CA LYS A 3 -8.99 20.61 55.39
C LYS A 3 -8.24 19.42 54.78
N PHE A 4 -8.95 18.51 54.11
CA PHE A 4 -8.33 17.57 53.17
C PHE A 4 -8.69 18.01 51.74
N THR A 5 -7.66 18.42 51.01
CA THR A 5 -7.70 18.89 49.63
C THR A 5 -7.75 17.72 48.65
N ASN A 6 -8.76 17.71 47.79
CA ASN A 6 -8.95 16.75 46.72
C ASN A 6 -8.15 17.20 45.47
N LYS A 7 -6.89 16.78 45.35
CA LYS A 7 -6.01 17.09 44.20
C LYS A 7 -5.27 15.84 43.71
N THR A 8 -5.97 14.87 43.12
CA THR A 8 -5.30 13.72 42.48
C THR A 8 -5.92 13.25 41.15
N LYS A 9 -6.96 13.92 40.64
CA LYS A 9 -7.70 13.43 39.46
C LYS A 9 -7.17 13.82 38.06
N PRO A 10 -6.32 14.85 37.82
CA PRO A 10 -5.91 15.17 36.44
C PRO A 10 -4.71 14.34 35.94
N LEU A 11 -3.94 13.70 36.83
CA LEU A 11 -2.71 13.00 36.43
C LEU A 11 -2.97 11.63 35.79
N LEU A 12 -4.03 10.94 36.21
CA LEU A 12 -4.34 9.59 35.72
C LEU A 12 -4.93 9.59 34.30
N ILE A 13 -5.66 10.65 33.93
CA ILE A 13 -6.29 10.79 32.60
C ILE A 13 -5.22 11.08 31.53
N PHE A 14 -4.19 11.85 31.87
CA PHE A 14 -3.06 12.10 30.97
C PHE A 14 -2.18 10.87 30.73
N ALA A 15 -1.99 10.02 31.75
CA ALA A 15 -1.20 8.80 31.62
C ALA A 15 -1.88 7.75 30.71
N ILE A 16 -3.22 7.64 30.76
CA ILE A 16 -3.97 6.70 29.92
C ILE A 16 -4.02 7.17 28.45
N ALA A 17 -4.12 8.49 28.22
CA ALA A 17 -4.07 9.06 26.87
C ALA A 17 -2.70 8.90 26.19
N ALA A 18 -1.61 8.97 26.97
CA ALA A 18 -0.24 8.77 26.45
C ALA A 18 0.05 7.31 26.06
N ILE A 19 -0.54 6.33 26.75
CA ILE A 19 -0.39 4.91 26.43
C ILE A 19 -1.16 4.56 25.14
N PHE A 20 -2.31 5.17 24.89
CA PHE A 20 -3.05 4.96 23.63
C PHE A 20 -2.30 5.50 22.39
N PHE A 21 -1.46 6.52 22.54
CA PHE A 21 -0.67 7.06 21.44
C PHE A 21 0.58 6.22 21.09
N LEU A 22 1.05 5.38 22.03
CA LEU A 22 2.22 4.51 21.83
C LEU A 22 1.88 3.15 21.20
N PHE A 23 0.60 2.79 21.14
CA PHE A 23 0.13 1.53 20.53
C PHE A 23 -0.70 1.73 19.26
N LEU A 24 -0.76 2.94 18.70
CA LEU A 24 -1.20 3.10 17.33
C LEU A 24 -0.13 2.44 16.44
N PRO A 25 -0.45 1.33 15.75
CA PRO A 25 0.46 0.83 14.72
C PRO A 25 0.72 1.99 13.75
N ASN A 26 1.96 2.12 13.31
CA ASN A 26 2.38 3.06 12.28
C ASN A 26 1.62 2.71 10.98
N ILE A 27 0.38 3.18 10.84
CA ILE A 27 -0.48 3.01 9.67
C ILE A 27 0.06 3.82 8.47
N ALA A 28 1.12 4.60 8.66
CA ALA A 28 1.78 5.39 7.63
C ALA A 28 2.68 4.58 6.66
N SER A 29 2.85 3.26 6.84
CA SER A 29 3.71 2.44 5.95
C SER A 29 2.94 1.57 4.94
N ALA A 30 1.60 1.53 5.00
CA ALA A 30 0.80 0.55 4.25
C ALA A 30 0.52 0.91 2.77
N CYS A 31 0.72 2.16 2.36
CA CYS A 31 0.44 2.57 0.98
C CYS A 31 1.57 2.19 -0.01
N ASP A 32 2.81 2.12 0.44
CA ASP A 32 3.99 1.87 -0.41
C ASP A 32 4.28 0.35 -0.54
N ASP A 33 4.21 -0.39 0.56
CA ASP A 33 4.49 -1.83 0.58
C ASP A 33 3.48 -2.63 -0.26
N THR A 34 2.22 -2.18 -0.31
CA THR A 34 1.17 -2.79 -1.13
C THR A 34 1.49 -2.67 -2.62
N LEU A 35 1.94 -1.49 -3.07
CA LEU A 35 2.27 -1.23 -4.47
C LEU A 35 3.50 -2.04 -4.89
N VAL A 36 4.55 -2.07 -4.07
CA VAL A 36 5.77 -2.87 -4.28
C VAL A 36 5.49 -4.38 -4.30
N LEU A 37 4.58 -4.86 -3.44
CA LEU A 37 4.14 -6.26 -3.43
C LEU A 37 3.33 -6.62 -4.68
N LEU A 38 2.54 -5.68 -5.22
CA LEU A 38 1.77 -5.86 -6.46
C LEU A 38 2.69 -5.97 -7.68
N LEU A 39 3.72 -5.13 -7.77
CA LEU A 39 4.70 -5.13 -8.88
C LEU A 39 5.60 -6.38 -8.93
N THR A 40 5.67 -7.15 -7.85
CA THR A 40 6.61 -8.27 -7.70
C THR A 40 5.93 -9.63 -7.56
N SER A 41 4.61 -9.66 -7.74
CA SER A 41 3.72 -10.76 -7.36
C SER A 41 3.74 -11.99 -8.26
N GLN A 42 4.32 -11.94 -9.47
CA GLN A 42 4.36 -13.10 -10.37
C GLN A 42 5.43 -14.12 -10.02
N ASN A 43 6.64 -13.64 -9.74
CA ASN A 43 7.73 -14.46 -9.24
C ASN A 43 8.52 -13.62 -8.25
N PRO A 44 8.12 -13.61 -6.96
CA PRO A 44 8.84 -12.87 -5.92
C PRO A 44 10.30 -13.36 -5.77
N ASN A 45 10.67 -14.48 -6.38
CA ASN A 45 12.06 -14.93 -6.40
C ASN A 45 12.83 -14.53 -7.65
N SER A 46 12.16 -13.97 -8.67
CA SER A 46 12.81 -13.52 -9.90
C SER A 46 13.80 -12.39 -9.63
N VAL A 47 14.85 -12.34 -10.46
CA VAL A 47 15.85 -11.27 -10.41
C VAL A 47 15.19 -9.91 -10.61
N PHE A 48 14.22 -9.82 -11.53
CA PHE A 48 13.48 -8.61 -11.78
C PHE A 48 12.69 -8.12 -10.55
N SER A 49 11.88 -9.00 -9.97
CA SER A 49 11.06 -8.69 -8.80
C SER A 49 11.89 -8.39 -7.55
N LYS A 50 13.09 -8.96 -7.41
CA LYS A 50 14.01 -8.63 -6.32
C LYS A 50 14.66 -7.26 -6.54
N SER A 51 15.14 -7.00 -7.76
CA SER A 51 15.82 -5.74 -8.08
C SER A 51 14.87 -4.53 -8.01
N ILE A 52 13.61 -4.65 -8.47
CA ILE A 52 12.65 -3.54 -8.36
C ILE A 52 12.23 -3.29 -6.90
N ARG A 53 12.05 -4.33 -6.08
CA ARG A 53 11.79 -4.20 -4.64
C ARG A 53 12.92 -3.49 -3.91
N ASN A 54 14.15 -3.89 -4.20
CA ASN A 54 15.33 -3.26 -3.61
C ASN A 54 15.42 -1.78 -4.00
N PHE A 55 15.09 -1.45 -5.26
CA PHE A 55 15.04 -0.07 -5.72
C PHE A 55 13.96 0.75 -5.01
N MET A 56 12.73 0.23 -4.93
CA MET A 56 11.63 0.91 -4.24
C MET A 56 11.91 1.08 -2.74
N SER A 57 12.43 0.04 -2.07
CA SER A 57 12.84 0.13 -0.66
C SER A 57 13.92 1.19 -0.43
N SER A 58 14.87 1.32 -1.36
CA SER A 58 15.88 2.38 -1.31
C SER A 58 15.26 3.77 -1.49
N LEU A 59 14.27 3.92 -2.39
CA LEU A 59 13.53 5.17 -2.58
C LEU A 59 12.72 5.55 -1.33
N THR A 60 11.98 4.61 -0.74
CA THR A 60 11.24 4.85 0.50
C THR A 60 12.20 5.27 1.63
N THR A 61 13.34 4.59 1.78
CA THR A 61 14.36 4.95 2.77
C THR A 61 14.86 6.38 2.59
N LEU A 62 15.17 6.79 1.35
CA LEU A 62 15.57 8.16 1.05
C LEU A 62 14.44 9.16 1.30
N GLY A 63 13.21 8.85 0.86
CA GLY A 63 12.03 9.69 1.06
C GLY A 63 11.74 9.91 2.54
N THR A 64 11.72 8.85 3.35
CA THR A 64 11.54 8.95 4.80
C THR A 64 12.63 9.80 5.43
N ALA A 65 13.90 9.63 5.03
CA ALA A 65 14.99 10.44 5.57
C ALA A 65 14.81 11.93 5.23
N LEU A 66 14.50 12.25 3.97
CA LEU A 66 14.31 13.63 3.50
C LEU A 66 13.12 14.31 4.16
N LYS A 67 12.03 13.58 4.44
CA LYS A 67 10.81 14.11 5.05
C LYS A 67 11.05 14.83 6.38
N TYR A 68 11.93 14.27 7.21
CA TYR A 68 12.19 14.80 8.54
C TYR A 68 13.23 15.92 8.57
N THR A 69 13.95 16.14 7.47
CA THR A 69 15.02 17.15 7.32
C THR A 69 16.05 17.19 8.47
N THR A 70 16.19 16.11 9.24
CA THR A 70 16.95 16.07 10.49
C THR A 70 18.43 15.72 10.35
N LYS A 71 18.88 15.30 9.16
CA LYS A 71 20.26 14.84 8.94
C LYS A 71 21.13 15.91 8.29
N ASP A 72 22.38 15.98 8.74
CA ASP A 72 23.43 16.83 8.14
C ASP A 72 23.78 16.40 6.70
N SER A 73 23.54 15.12 6.37
CA SER A 73 23.80 14.54 5.06
C SER A 73 22.86 13.37 4.77
N TYR A 74 22.47 13.26 3.50
CA TYR A 74 21.65 12.16 2.95
C TYR A 74 22.45 11.30 1.95
N GLN A 75 23.77 11.43 1.95
CA GLN A 75 24.64 10.75 0.96
C GLN A 75 24.53 9.23 1.02
N LYS A 76 24.35 8.66 2.22
CA LYS A 76 24.20 7.21 2.40
C LYS A 76 22.94 6.69 1.71
N GLU A 77 21.80 7.31 1.99
CA GLU A 77 20.50 6.95 1.43
C GLU A 77 20.47 7.18 -0.09
N LEU A 78 21.03 8.31 -0.53
CA LEU A 78 21.16 8.62 -1.96
C LEU A 78 22.06 7.61 -2.68
N SER A 79 23.18 7.19 -2.07
CA SER A 79 24.05 6.15 -2.61
C SER A 79 23.32 4.80 -2.73
N GLY A 80 22.45 4.48 -1.76
CA GLY A 80 21.58 3.31 -1.83
C GLY A 80 20.67 3.32 -3.06
N VAL A 81 19.96 4.44 -3.27
CA VAL A 81 19.10 4.64 -4.46
C VAL A 81 19.90 4.51 -5.77
N LEU A 82 21.05 5.17 -5.87
CA LEU A 82 21.90 5.14 -7.07
C LEU A 82 22.41 3.72 -7.35
N SER A 83 22.84 2.99 -6.32
CA SER A 83 23.35 1.63 -6.46
C SER A 83 22.25 0.65 -6.88
N ALA A 84 21.06 0.76 -6.26
CA ALA A 84 19.92 -0.06 -6.61
C ALA A 84 19.44 0.21 -8.04
N TRP A 85 19.39 1.49 -8.45
CA TRP A 85 19.05 1.86 -9.83
C TRP A 85 20.09 1.39 -10.85
N LEU A 86 21.38 1.53 -10.55
CA LEU A 86 22.44 1.07 -11.43
C LEU A 86 22.35 -0.44 -11.64
N ASN A 87 22.15 -1.21 -10.57
CA ASN A 87 21.94 -2.65 -10.66
C ASN A 87 20.69 -2.99 -11.49
N PHE A 88 19.57 -2.32 -11.24
CA PHE A 88 18.33 -2.55 -11.99
C PHE A 88 18.49 -2.22 -13.48
N SER A 89 19.04 -1.06 -13.80
CA SER A 89 19.25 -0.62 -15.19
C SER A 89 20.26 -1.48 -15.94
N GLN A 90 21.34 -1.94 -15.32
CA GLN A 90 22.30 -2.86 -15.94
C GLN A 90 21.64 -4.18 -16.38
N ASN A 91 20.75 -4.71 -15.54
CA ASN A 91 20.08 -5.98 -15.82
C ASN A 91 18.95 -5.83 -16.85
N PHE A 92 18.22 -4.71 -16.84
CA PHE A 92 16.94 -4.62 -17.56
C PHE A 92 16.85 -3.52 -18.63
N MET A 93 17.79 -2.59 -18.75
CA MET A 93 17.66 -1.47 -19.71
C MET A 93 17.68 -1.91 -21.18
N LEU A 94 18.54 -2.87 -21.52
CA LEU A 94 18.65 -3.42 -22.87
C LEU A 94 17.87 -4.73 -23.04
N ASN A 95 17.69 -5.45 -21.93
CA ASN A 95 16.99 -6.73 -21.87
C ASN A 95 15.79 -6.59 -20.92
N PRO A 96 14.66 -6.01 -21.39
CA PRO A 96 13.45 -5.96 -20.58
C PRO A 96 13.08 -7.35 -20.05
N PRO A 97 12.44 -7.42 -18.86
CA PRO A 97 11.88 -8.66 -18.36
C PRO A 97 10.84 -9.20 -19.36
N GLN A 98 10.53 -10.50 -19.29
CA GLN A 98 9.68 -11.18 -20.27
C GLN A 98 8.32 -10.50 -20.44
N GLU A 99 7.77 -10.00 -19.35
CA GLU A 99 6.50 -9.28 -19.23
C GLU A 99 6.52 -7.94 -19.98
N ALA A 100 7.71 -7.33 -20.13
CA ALA A 100 7.92 -6.04 -20.78
C ALA A 100 8.64 -6.16 -22.13
N LYS A 101 8.87 -7.39 -22.62
CA LYS A 101 9.70 -7.65 -23.81
C LYS A 101 9.21 -6.93 -25.07
N ASN A 102 7.90 -6.68 -25.14
CA ASN A 102 7.24 -6.00 -26.26
C ASN A 102 6.90 -4.53 -25.96
N ASP A 103 7.29 -3.99 -24.81
CA ASP A 103 7.07 -2.57 -24.49
C ASP A 103 8.03 -1.70 -25.31
N ILE A 104 7.50 -1.10 -26.37
CA ILE A 104 8.23 -0.25 -27.31
C ILE A 104 8.83 0.99 -26.61
N GLU A 105 8.18 1.44 -25.53
CA GLU A 105 8.59 2.61 -24.76
C GLU A 105 9.55 2.25 -23.60
N TRP A 106 9.90 0.97 -23.41
CA TRP A 106 10.69 0.49 -22.27
C TRP A 106 11.95 1.29 -22.03
N ARG A 107 12.78 1.44 -23.06
CA ARG A 107 14.06 2.17 -22.97
C ARG A 107 13.85 3.63 -22.60
N LYS A 108 12.81 4.26 -23.15
CA LYS A 108 12.47 5.65 -22.84
C LYS A 108 12.04 5.80 -21.38
N LYS A 109 11.16 4.92 -20.90
CA LYS A 109 10.70 4.93 -19.50
C LYS A 109 11.85 4.72 -18.51
N MET A 110 12.75 3.79 -18.80
CA MET A 110 14.00 3.59 -18.04
C MET A 110 14.88 4.84 -18.05
N THR A 111 15.02 5.49 -19.20
CA THR A 111 15.81 6.73 -19.34
C THR A 111 15.19 7.87 -18.53
N ASP A 112 13.88 8.03 -18.57
CA ASP A 112 13.15 9.07 -17.86
C ASP A 112 13.24 8.88 -16.33
N ALA A 113 13.14 7.65 -15.83
CA ALA A 113 13.42 7.32 -14.43
C ALA A 113 14.86 7.73 -14.03
N GLY A 114 15.86 7.43 -14.87
CA GLY A 114 17.24 7.86 -14.66
C GLY A 114 17.40 9.39 -14.58
N ARG A 115 16.66 10.15 -15.40
CA ARG A 115 16.66 11.62 -15.34
C ARG A 115 16.05 12.15 -14.03
N GLN A 116 14.96 11.54 -13.57
CA GLN A 116 14.34 11.91 -12.29
C GLN A 116 15.28 11.66 -11.12
N ILE A 117 15.99 10.52 -11.11
CA ILE A 117 17.03 10.23 -10.08
C ILE A 117 18.15 11.26 -10.12
N ALA A 118 18.63 11.65 -11.31
CA ALA A 118 19.64 12.69 -11.44
C ALA A 118 19.13 14.04 -10.89
N GLN A 119 17.85 14.36 -11.08
CA GLN A 119 17.25 15.57 -10.51
C GLN A 119 17.17 15.51 -8.98
N ILE A 120 16.75 14.38 -8.40
CA ILE A 120 16.74 14.15 -6.94
C ILE A 120 18.15 14.35 -6.38
N ARG A 121 19.17 13.73 -7.00
CA ARG A 121 20.58 13.90 -6.61
C ARG A 121 21.01 15.37 -6.61
N ARG A 122 20.65 16.13 -7.66
CA ARG A 122 20.97 17.56 -7.73
C ARG A 122 20.28 18.34 -6.61
N ASN A 123 19.01 18.05 -6.33
CA ASN A 123 18.28 18.71 -5.25
C ASN A 123 18.92 18.41 -3.88
N VAL A 124 19.29 17.16 -3.60
CA VAL A 124 20.00 16.79 -2.36
C VAL A 124 21.35 17.52 -2.25
N ALA A 125 22.15 17.53 -3.31
CA ALA A 125 23.45 18.21 -3.33
C ALA A 125 23.33 19.72 -3.06
N ASN A 126 22.26 20.34 -3.56
CA ASN A 126 21.95 21.76 -3.38
C ASN A 126 21.17 22.07 -2.09
N LYS A 127 21.02 21.09 -1.18
CA LYS A 127 20.27 21.20 0.08
C LYS A 127 18.78 21.57 -0.08
N LYS A 128 18.21 21.29 -1.27
CA LYS A 128 16.79 21.45 -1.61
C LYS A 128 16.01 20.19 -1.22
N TYR A 129 15.89 19.96 0.09
CA TYR A 129 15.43 18.66 0.60
C TYR A 129 13.94 18.41 0.39
N GLU A 130 13.13 19.47 0.42
CA GLU A 130 11.70 19.36 0.12
C GLU A 130 11.47 18.98 -1.35
N GLU A 131 12.19 19.63 -2.27
CA GLU A 131 12.12 19.32 -3.69
C GLU A 131 12.73 17.95 -4.01
N ALA A 132 13.72 17.50 -3.23
CA ALA A 132 14.23 16.13 -3.33
C ALA A 132 13.17 15.12 -2.85
N HIS A 133 12.50 15.37 -1.72
CA HIS A 133 11.43 14.52 -1.20
C HIS A 133 10.28 14.41 -2.20
N ASN A 134 9.81 15.54 -2.73
CA ASN A 134 8.75 15.55 -3.74
C ASN A 134 9.17 14.83 -5.02
N GLY A 135 10.45 14.94 -5.41
CA GLY A 135 11.03 14.17 -6.50
C GLY A 135 10.99 12.65 -6.24
N VAL A 136 11.28 12.19 -5.02
CA VAL A 136 11.19 10.78 -4.64
C VAL A 136 9.76 10.26 -4.73
N LEU A 137 8.78 11.04 -4.26
CA LEU A 137 7.36 10.67 -4.38
C LEU A 137 6.91 10.58 -5.85
N SER A 138 7.29 11.57 -6.66
CA SER A 138 6.98 11.59 -8.09
C SER A 138 7.59 10.39 -8.81
N LEU A 139 8.83 10.03 -8.49
CA LEU A 139 9.50 8.88 -9.07
C LEU A 139 8.84 7.56 -8.62
N SER A 140 8.47 7.44 -7.35
CA SER A 140 7.80 6.25 -6.82
C SER A 140 6.44 6.04 -7.49
N SER A 141 5.67 7.11 -7.68
CA SER A 141 4.40 7.07 -8.43
C SER A 141 4.61 6.75 -9.92
N TYR A 142 5.61 7.37 -10.58
CA TYR A 142 5.96 7.08 -11.96
C TYR A 142 6.32 5.61 -12.16
N ILE A 143 7.10 5.04 -11.25
CA ILE A 143 7.47 3.62 -11.23
C ILE A 143 6.25 2.74 -10.95
N GLY A 144 5.37 3.13 -10.03
CA GLY A 144 4.10 2.45 -9.79
C GLY A 144 3.26 2.30 -11.06
N VAL A 145 2.97 3.41 -11.73
CA VAL A 145 2.19 3.45 -12.98
C VAL A 145 2.92 2.70 -14.11
N PHE A 146 4.25 2.82 -14.18
CA PHE A 146 5.05 2.10 -15.16
C PHE A 146 4.85 0.59 -15.04
N PHE A 147 4.76 0.07 -13.82
CA PHE A 147 4.67 -1.37 -13.58
C PHE A 147 3.25 -1.91 -13.31
N GLU A 148 2.23 -1.05 -13.17
CA GLU A 148 0.81 -1.42 -13.05
C GLU A 148 0.31 -2.28 -14.24
N GLY A 149 0.95 -2.20 -15.39
CA GLY A 149 0.56 -2.92 -16.62
C GLY A 149 1.32 -4.20 -16.93
N PHE A 150 2.35 -4.59 -16.17
CA PHE A 150 3.15 -5.76 -16.54
C PHE A 150 2.63 -7.05 -15.97
N GLY A 151 2.16 -7.92 -16.87
CA GLY A 151 2.06 -9.36 -16.65
C GLY A 151 1.03 -9.82 -15.63
N LEU A 152 0.38 -8.94 -14.85
CA LEU A 152 -0.57 -9.33 -13.80
C LEU A 152 -1.55 -10.40 -14.32
N SER A 153 -1.57 -11.57 -13.68
CA SER A 153 -2.65 -12.53 -13.90
C SER A 153 -3.99 -11.84 -13.65
N ASP A 154 -5.06 -12.34 -14.24
CA ASP A 154 -6.38 -11.73 -14.05
C ASP A 154 -6.76 -11.65 -12.55
N ASP A 155 -6.29 -12.61 -11.75
CA ASP A 155 -6.39 -12.61 -10.28
C ASP A 155 -5.64 -11.45 -9.63
N ASN A 156 -4.44 -11.12 -10.11
CA ASN A 156 -3.66 -10.01 -9.59
C ASN A 156 -4.24 -8.64 -10.00
N LYS A 157 -4.82 -8.53 -11.21
CA LYS A 157 -5.56 -7.33 -11.61
C LYS A 157 -6.80 -7.15 -10.74
N LEU A 158 -7.52 -8.23 -10.48
CA LEU A 158 -8.65 -8.26 -9.57
C LEU A 158 -8.25 -7.76 -8.17
N PHE A 159 -7.08 -8.16 -7.65
CA PHE A 159 -6.56 -7.64 -6.38
C PHE A 159 -6.32 -6.13 -6.40
N VAL A 160 -5.63 -5.62 -7.42
CA VAL A 160 -5.37 -4.16 -7.57
C VAL A 160 -6.68 -3.39 -7.64
N GLU A 161 -7.60 -3.84 -8.50
CA GLU A 161 -8.89 -3.20 -8.71
C GLU A 161 -9.70 -3.14 -7.42
N THR A 162 -9.76 -4.24 -6.66
CA THR A 162 -10.50 -4.28 -5.40
C THR A 162 -9.86 -3.42 -4.31
N SER A 163 -8.54 -3.44 -4.16
CA SER A 163 -7.86 -2.58 -3.17
C SER A 163 -8.07 -1.10 -3.46
N ALA A 164 -7.93 -0.68 -4.72
CA ALA A 164 -8.19 0.69 -5.13
C ALA A 164 -9.67 1.07 -4.92
N PHE A 165 -10.59 0.18 -5.28
CA PHE A 165 -12.02 0.36 -5.09
C PHE A 165 -12.38 0.54 -3.61
N LEU A 166 -11.85 -0.29 -2.70
CA LEU A 166 -12.13 -0.22 -1.27
C LEU A 166 -11.61 1.07 -0.62
N VAL A 167 -10.50 1.62 -1.13
CA VAL A 167 -9.99 2.94 -0.70
C VAL A 167 -10.95 4.06 -1.12
N GLU A 168 -11.43 4.05 -2.36
CA GLU A 168 -12.41 5.05 -2.81
C GLU A 168 -13.75 4.92 -2.08
N PHE A 169 -14.20 3.69 -1.82
CA PHE A 169 -15.37 3.43 -0.99
C PHE A 169 -15.23 4.00 0.42
N GLU A 170 -14.09 3.78 1.08
CA GLU A 170 -13.80 4.36 2.40
C GLU A 170 -13.80 5.89 2.37
N LYS A 171 -13.20 6.51 1.35
CA LYS A 171 -13.24 7.97 1.16
C LYS A 171 -14.67 8.50 1.06
N LYS A 172 -15.55 7.82 0.33
CA LYS A 172 -16.99 8.18 0.24
C LYS A 172 -17.65 8.15 1.62
N LEU A 173 -17.35 7.15 2.45
CA LEU A 173 -17.86 7.06 3.81
C LEU A 173 -17.35 8.18 4.73
N ILE A 174 -16.05 8.50 4.66
CA ILE A 174 -15.44 9.63 5.39
C ILE A 174 -16.12 10.95 5.01
N ASN A 175 -16.37 11.15 3.72
CA ASN A 175 -17.03 12.34 3.17
C ASN A 175 -18.56 12.34 3.32
N LYS A 176 -19.14 11.36 4.05
CA LYS A 176 -20.58 11.22 4.30
C LYS A 176 -21.42 11.05 3.01
N GLN A 177 -20.81 10.57 1.93
CA GLN A 177 -21.45 10.29 0.66
C GLN A 177 -22.19 8.93 0.71
N PHE A 178 -23.11 8.77 1.66
CA PHE A 178 -23.77 7.49 1.96
C PHE A 178 -24.58 6.91 0.79
N ILE A 179 -25.16 7.76 -0.08
CA ILE A 179 -25.89 7.29 -1.26
C ILE A 179 -24.92 6.60 -2.23
N GLN A 180 -23.82 7.28 -2.57
CA GLN A 180 -22.79 6.74 -3.47
C GLN A 180 -22.10 5.52 -2.87
N ALA A 181 -21.85 5.51 -1.56
CA ALA A 181 -21.32 4.33 -0.88
C ALA A 181 -22.33 3.16 -0.89
N SER A 182 -23.63 3.42 -0.78
CA SER A 182 -24.64 2.36 -0.91
C SER A 182 -24.66 1.74 -2.31
N GLU A 183 -24.41 2.53 -3.35
CA GLU A 183 -24.31 2.08 -4.74
C GLU A 183 -23.09 1.19 -5.00
N ASP A 184 -22.06 1.28 -4.14
CA ASP A 184 -20.84 0.47 -4.23
C ASP A 184 -20.99 -0.95 -3.61
N ILE A 185 -21.99 -1.18 -2.74
CA ILE A 185 -22.17 -2.48 -2.05
C ILE A 185 -22.33 -3.67 -3.03
N PRO A 186 -23.10 -3.58 -4.13
CA PRO A 186 -23.17 -4.65 -5.12
C PRO A 186 -21.82 -4.97 -5.77
N ALA A 187 -20.97 -3.97 -6.00
CA ALA A 187 -19.63 -4.19 -6.54
C ALA A 187 -18.73 -4.92 -5.52
N ILE A 188 -18.82 -4.57 -4.22
CA ILE A 188 -18.13 -5.32 -3.16
C ILE A 188 -18.54 -6.80 -3.19
N LYS A 189 -19.84 -7.10 -3.26
CA LYS A 189 -20.34 -8.49 -3.34
C LYS A 189 -19.82 -9.21 -4.58
N THR A 190 -19.72 -8.51 -5.71
CA THR A 190 -19.14 -9.06 -6.95
C THR A 190 -17.66 -9.40 -6.76
N TYR A 191 -16.88 -8.54 -6.11
CA TYR A 191 -15.49 -8.83 -5.76
C TYR A 191 -15.39 -10.03 -4.81
N ILE A 192 -16.25 -10.13 -3.79
CA ILE A 192 -16.29 -11.30 -2.90
C ILE A 192 -16.45 -12.60 -3.70
N SER A 193 -17.45 -12.68 -4.59
CA SER A 193 -17.67 -13.88 -5.40
C SER A 193 -16.43 -14.25 -6.22
N LYS A 194 -15.82 -13.27 -6.91
CA LYS A 194 -14.62 -13.49 -7.73
C LYS A 194 -13.45 -14.01 -6.89
N PHE A 195 -13.20 -13.46 -5.70
CA PHE A 195 -12.11 -13.92 -4.82
C PHE A 195 -12.39 -15.29 -4.22
N VAL A 196 -13.64 -15.57 -3.85
CA VAL A 196 -14.04 -16.87 -3.27
C VAL A 196 -13.87 -17.98 -4.31
N GLU A 197 -14.15 -17.75 -5.59
CA GLU A 197 -13.92 -18.72 -6.66
C GLU A 197 -12.45 -19.13 -6.80
N LEU A 198 -11.52 -18.21 -6.50
CA LEU A 198 -10.08 -18.46 -6.55
C LEU A 198 -9.53 -19.25 -5.35
N LEU A 199 -10.31 -19.40 -4.28
CA LEU A 199 -9.91 -20.20 -3.12
C LEU A 199 -10.11 -21.70 -3.36
N PRO A 200 -9.34 -22.56 -2.65
CA PRO A 200 -9.65 -23.99 -2.54
C PRO A 200 -11.06 -24.21 -2.01
N GLU A 201 -11.77 -25.22 -2.53
CA GLU A 201 -13.17 -25.52 -2.14
C GLU A 201 -13.38 -25.57 -0.63
N THR A 202 -12.44 -26.17 0.09
CA THR A 202 -12.45 -26.31 1.56
C THR A 202 -12.45 -24.99 2.32
N GLN A 203 -12.09 -23.88 1.68
CA GLN A 203 -11.97 -22.55 2.30
C GLN A 203 -12.99 -21.53 1.77
N ARG A 204 -13.75 -21.89 0.71
CA ARG A 204 -14.68 -20.99 0.04
C ARG A 204 -15.80 -20.54 0.96
N GLU A 205 -16.48 -21.49 1.60
CA GLU A 205 -17.65 -21.22 2.43
C GLU A 205 -17.31 -20.31 3.61
N SER A 206 -16.27 -20.64 4.38
CA SER A 206 -15.87 -19.84 5.54
C SER A 206 -15.47 -18.41 5.17
N SER A 207 -14.75 -18.25 4.05
CA SER A 207 -14.28 -16.93 3.62
C SER A 207 -15.41 -16.09 3.02
N SER A 208 -16.31 -16.72 2.25
CA SER A 208 -17.52 -16.09 1.71
C SER A 208 -18.44 -15.58 2.81
N THR A 209 -18.73 -16.42 3.80
CA THR A 209 -19.57 -16.06 4.95
C THR A 209 -18.97 -14.88 5.70
N LYS A 210 -17.67 -14.92 6.01
CA LYS A 210 -17.03 -13.85 6.76
C LYS A 210 -17.04 -12.50 6.04
N LEU A 211 -16.69 -12.49 4.75
CA LEU A 211 -16.74 -11.28 3.92
C LEU A 211 -18.17 -10.75 3.76
N SER A 212 -19.16 -11.64 3.65
CA SER A 212 -20.57 -11.28 3.54
C SER A 212 -21.10 -10.64 4.82
N GLU A 213 -20.78 -11.22 6.00
CA GLU A 213 -21.13 -10.65 7.30
C GLU A 213 -20.58 -9.23 7.48
N LEU A 214 -19.30 -9.03 7.14
CA LEU A 214 -18.64 -7.73 7.23
C LEU A 214 -19.28 -6.72 6.26
N THR A 215 -19.63 -7.15 5.05
CA THR A 215 -20.33 -6.31 4.07
C THR A 215 -21.71 -5.90 4.56
N VAL A 216 -22.47 -6.81 5.19
CA VAL A 216 -23.77 -6.50 5.81
C VAL A 216 -23.60 -5.50 6.94
N ALA A 217 -22.61 -5.67 7.82
CA ALA A 217 -22.36 -4.74 8.92
C ALA A 217 -22.04 -3.32 8.42
N VAL A 218 -21.25 -3.19 7.34
CA VAL A 218 -20.97 -1.90 6.70
C VAL A 218 -22.24 -1.34 6.05
N GLN A 219 -23.00 -2.15 5.31
CA GLN A 219 -24.24 -1.75 4.66
C GLN A 219 -25.28 -1.23 5.68
N ASP A 220 -25.44 -1.90 6.82
CA ASP A 220 -26.31 -1.47 7.91
C ASP A 220 -25.90 -0.12 8.47
N GLY A 221 -24.60 0.11 8.62
CA GLY A 221 -24.06 1.38 9.06
C GLY A 221 -24.32 2.52 8.07
N ILE A 222 -24.20 2.25 6.77
CA ILE A 222 -24.55 3.19 5.68
C ILE A 222 -26.04 3.54 5.74
N ASN A 223 -26.91 2.53 5.83
CA ASN A 223 -28.36 2.70 5.89
C ASN A 223 -28.79 3.56 7.09
N LYS A 224 -28.11 3.37 8.24
CA LYS A 224 -28.32 4.15 9.47
C LYS A 224 -27.60 5.50 9.47
N LYS A 225 -26.86 5.85 8.41
CA LYS A 225 -26.01 7.05 8.31
C LYS A 225 -25.08 7.20 9.51
N THR A 226 -24.52 6.08 9.95
CA THR A 226 -23.67 6.00 11.14
C THR A 226 -22.40 6.84 10.91
N PRO A 227 -21.94 7.64 11.90
CA PRO A 227 -20.68 8.38 11.76
C PRO A 227 -19.50 7.46 11.46
N PHE A 228 -18.60 7.89 10.56
CA PHE A 228 -17.47 7.06 10.13
C PHE A 228 -16.63 6.53 11.29
N ALA A 229 -16.41 7.32 12.35
CA ALA A 229 -15.66 6.88 13.54
C ALA A 229 -16.21 5.60 14.20
N LYS A 230 -17.50 5.28 14.02
CA LYS A 230 -18.12 4.03 14.51
C LYS A 230 -18.16 2.93 13.43
N LEU A 231 -18.06 3.31 12.15
CA LEU A 231 -18.04 2.39 11.00
C LEU A 231 -16.63 1.91 10.65
N ASP A 232 -15.60 2.69 10.99
CA ASP A 232 -14.21 2.48 10.61
C ASP A 232 -13.74 1.06 10.94
N SER A 233 -14.02 0.57 12.15
CA SER A 233 -13.67 -0.79 12.54
C SER A 233 -14.24 -1.88 11.62
N SER A 234 -15.49 -1.74 11.15
CA SER A 234 -16.10 -2.68 10.20
C SER A 234 -15.50 -2.56 8.80
N VAL A 235 -15.17 -1.34 8.37
CA VAL A 235 -14.54 -1.08 7.06
C VAL A 235 -13.11 -1.62 7.03
N GLN A 236 -12.32 -1.40 8.08
CA GLN A 236 -10.97 -1.98 8.18
C GLN A 236 -11.02 -3.49 8.31
N ALA A 237 -11.99 -4.05 9.05
CA ALA A 237 -12.17 -5.50 9.13
C ALA A 237 -12.48 -6.10 7.75
N LEU A 238 -13.36 -5.48 6.96
CA LEU A 238 -13.64 -5.89 5.59
C LEU A 238 -12.39 -5.89 4.71
N LYS A 239 -11.62 -4.78 4.73
CA LYS A 239 -10.36 -4.66 3.98
C LYS A 239 -9.33 -5.71 4.41
N SER A 240 -9.18 -5.91 5.72
CA SER A 240 -8.25 -6.91 6.27
C SER A 240 -8.64 -8.34 5.88
N GLU A 241 -9.94 -8.65 5.79
CA GLU A 241 -10.39 -9.97 5.35
C GLU A 241 -10.12 -10.19 3.86
N PHE A 242 -10.28 -9.17 3.01
CA PHE A 242 -9.86 -9.25 1.59
C PHE A 242 -8.36 -9.56 1.44
N GLU A 243 -7.49 -8.91 2.24
CA GLU A 243 -6.06 -9.22 2.26
C GLU A 243 -5.78 -10.63 2.80
N THR A 244 -6.55 -11.10 3.77
CA THR A 244 -6.45 -12.47 4.30
C THR A 244 -6.82 -13.51 3.23
N VAL A 245 -7.90 -13.28 2.49
CA VAL A 245 -8.31 -14.14 1.37
C VAL A 245 -7.26 -14.13 0.26
N ARG A 246 -6.73 -12.95 -0.08
CA ARG A 246 -5.61 -12.83 -1.03
C ARG A 246 -4.39 -13.63 -0.57
N ALA A 247 -4.01 -13.53 0.70
CA ALA A 247 -2.89 -14.30 1.25
C ALA A 247 -3.12 -15.82 1.11
N LYS A 248 -4.34 -16.30 1.41
CA LYS A 248 -4.72 -17.71 1.21
C LYS A 248 -4.61 -18.14 -0.25
N ILE A 249 -5.11 -17.33 -1.19
CA ILE A 249 -5.00 -17.60 -2.64
C ILE A 249 -3.51 -17.73 -3.03
N LYS A 250 -2.66 -16.78 -2.60
CA LYS A 250 -1.23 -16.81 -2.89
C LYS A 250 -0.49 -17.98 -2.24
N MET A 251 -0.82 -18.33 -1.01
CA MET A 251 -0.25 -19.52 -0.37
C MET A 251 -0.62 -20.79 -1.15
N ASN A 252 -1.86 -20.91 -1.62
CA ASN A 252 -2.27 -22.05 -2.42
C ASN A 252 -1.54 -22.10 -3.79
N GLU A 253 -1.42 -20.96 -4.47
CA GLU A 253 -0.68 -20.86 -5.74
C GLU A 253 0.80 -21.27 -5.60
N TRP A 254 1.44 -20.92 -4.48
CA TRP A 254 2.89 -21.10 -4.30
C TRP A 254 3.29 -22.45 -3.72
N PHE A 255 2.42 -23.10 -2.95
CA PHE A 255 2.78 -24.28 -2.17
C PHE A 255 1.95 -25.54 -2.45
N LEU A 256 0.86 -25.45 -3.22
CA LEU A 256 -0.09 -26.57 -3.39
C LEU A 256 -0.34 -26.97 -4.86
N LYS A 257 0.46 -26.46 -5.81
CA LYS A 257 0.51 -27.02 -7.18
C LYS A 257 1.51 -28.17 -7.24
N GLU A 258 1.10 -29.35 -6.75
CA GLU A 258 1.63 -30.66 -7.14
C GLU A 258 0.50 -31.51 -7.73
#